data_AF-A0A1V8S7T1-F1
#
_entry.id   AF-A0A1V8S7T1-F1
#
_cell.length_a   1.000
_cell.length_b   1.000
_cell.length_c   1.000
_cell.angle_alpha   90.00
_cell.angle_beta   90.00
_cell.angle_gamma   90.00
#
_symmetry.space_group_name_H-M   'P 1'
#
loop_
_entity.id
_entity.type
_entity.pdbx_description
1 polymer ?
#
loop_
_entity_poly.entity_id
_entity_poly.type
_entity_poly.pdbx_seq_one_letter_code
_entity_poly.pdbx_strand_id
1 'polypeptide(L)'
;MLAFEKLGRLKRPVRATSPLGWTYGGNILGGIMVGIGMSITGACPGTVLVQIAQGIHTAQAVALGGLLAGATYSFVTPHLNGRLQNDAHPPIPTTVTQSTRVPEPVVYGTLGISIIGMLAVFRTWHVTAGMSPAASGAVIGLTQMAALFLTAAPLGVSTAYEKAGQHLLQLVRVDKSKKAGALHKSIILATAMVIGSMAFTAVAGLDTTYDKGLAIPFWQALVGGFIMVFGARLGGGCTSGHGLSGTSTLSSASFVSVVGMFGAGIASRAILVPALRNICNIV
;
A
#
# COMPACT_ATOMS: atom_id res chain seq x y z
N MET A 1 12.70 -8.58 -13.03
CA MET A 1 12.15 -7.58 -13.97
C MET A 1 13.16 -7.14 -15.02
N LEU A 2 14.34 -6.66 -14.61
CA LEU A 2 15.44 -6.24 -15.50
C LEU A 2 15.80 -7.25 -16.59
N ALA A 3 16.00 -8.52 -16.20
CA ALA A 3 16.28 -9.60 -17.12
C ALA A 3 15.15 -9.83 -18.12
N PHE A 4 13.89 -9.73 -17.70
CA PHE A 4 12.72 -9.91 -18.57
C PHE A 4 12.56 -8.77 -19.59
N GLU A 5 12.92 -7.54 -19.22
CA GLU A 5 12.94 -6.43 -20.17
C GLU A 5 14.07 -6.58 -21.19
N LYS A 6 15.29 -6.96 -20.74
CA LYS A 6 16.41 -7.25 -21.65
C LYS A 6 16.10 -8.39 -22.62
N LEU A 7 15.29 -9.35 -22.18
CA LEU A 7 14.81 -10.46 -23.02
C LEU A 7 13.59 -10.08 -23.91
N GLY A 8 13.16 -8.81 -23.91
CA GLY A 8 12.05 -8.32 -24.73
C GLY A 8 10.67 -8.87 -24.34
N ARG A 9 10.56 -9.59 -23.21
CA ARG A 9 9.32 -10.28 -22.82
C ARG A 9 8.36 -9.42 -22.00
N LEU A 10 8.85 -8.33 -21.41
CA LEU A 10 8.02 -7.48 -20.54
C LEU A 10 8.52 -6.04 -20.51
N LYS A 11 7.64 -5.08 -20.84
CA LYS A 11 7.92 -3.64 -20.66
C LYS A 11 7.69 -3.28 -19.19
N ARG A 12 8.67 -2.67 -18.52
CA ARG A 12 8.56 -2.37 -17.08
C ARG A 12 7.46 -1.33 -16.83
N PRO A 13 6.50 -1.61 -15.92
CA PRO A 13 5.50 -0.63 -15.53
C PRO A 13 6.11 0.34 -14.50
N VAL A 14 6.91 1.30 -14.96
CA VAL A 14 7.47 2.36 -14.10
C VAL A 14 6.33 3.28 -13.65
N ARG A 15 6.18 3.44 -12.33
CA ARG A 15 5.16 4.34 -11.78
C ARG A 15 5.54 5.80 -12.03
N ALA A 16 4.58 6.56 -12.54
CA ALA A 16 4.68 8.00 -12.72
C ALA A 16 4.56 8.75 -11.39
N THR A 17 5.03 9.99 -11.38
CA THR A 17 4.84 10.93 -10.29
C THR A 17 3.36 11.33 -10.17
N SER A 18 2.93 11.62 -8.94
CA SER A 18 1.64 12.21 -8.62
C SER A 18 1.89 13.68 -8.28
N PRO A 19 1.83 14.60 -9.26
CA PRO A 19 2.01 16.02 -9.00
C PRO A 19 0.88 16.51 -8.09
N LEU A 20 1.16 17.51 -7.25
CA LEU A 20 0.14 18.28 -6.53
C LEU A 20 0.79 19.60 -6.14
N GLY A 21 0.60 20.63 -6.96
CA GLY A 21 1.38 21.87 -6.91
C GLY A 21 2.82 21.68 -7.42
N TRP A 22 3.56 20.69 -6.90
CA TRP A 22 4.92 20.32 -7.32
C TRP A 22 4.99 18.86 -7.82
N THR A 23 6.06 18.51 -8.54
CA THR A 23 6.23 17.20 -9.23
C THR A 23 6.04 15.98 -8.32
N TYR A 24 6.48 16.04 -7.06
CA TYR A 24 6.33 14.95 -6.09
C TYR A 24 5.31 15.24 -4.97
N GLY A 25 4.54 16.34 -5.08
CA GLY A 25 3.67 16.82 -4.01
C GLY A 25 2.66 15.78 -3.55
N GLY A 26 1.97 15.12 -4.47
CA GLY A 26 1.03 14.05 -4.17
C GLY A 26 1.70 12.80 -3.61
N ASN A 27 2.90 12.45 -4.10
CA ASN A 27 3.68 11.32 -3.57
C ASN A 27 4.10 11.52 -2.11
N ILE A 28 4.55 12.72 -1.77
CA ILE A 28 4.99 13.08 -0.40
C ILE A 28 3.77 13.16 0.51
N LEU A 29 2.77 13.97 0.16
CA LEU A 29 1.59 14.16 1.00
C LEU A 29 0.81 12.85 1.18
N GLY A 30 0.60 12.11 0.09
CA GLY A 30 -0.03 10.80 0.12
C GLY A 30 0.79 9.79 0.95
N GLY A 31 2.12 9.79 0.80
CA GLY A 31 3.02 8.96 1.60
C GLY A 31 2.90 9.25 3.09
N ILE A 32 2.94 10.53 3.49
CA ILE A 32 2.80 10.97 4.88
C ILE A 32 1.45 10.51 5.45
N MET A 33 0.35 10.75 4.74
CA MET A 33 -0.99 10.31 5.17
C MET A 33 -1.07 8.79 5.34
N VAL A 34 -0.49 8.03 4.41
CA VAL A 34 -0.41 6.57 4.52
C VAL A 34 0.37 6.15 5.76
N GLY A 35 1.51 6.77 6.04
CA GLY A 35 2.33 6.49 7.23
C GLY A 35 1.58 6.76 8.54
N ILE A 36 0.91 7.91 8.64
CA ILE A 36 0.07 8.27 9.79
C ILE A 36 -1.07 7.27 9.96
N GLY A 37 -1.76 6.92 8.86
CA GLY A 37 -2.84 5.94 8.91
C GLY A 37 -2.36 4.55 9.36
N MET A 38 -1.16 4.13 8.95
CA MET A 38 -0.56 2.87 9.39
C MET A 38 -0.23 2.87 10.88
N SER A 39 0.28 3.98 11.42
CA SER A 39 0.61 4.05 12.86
C SER A 39 -0.63 4.09 13.75
N ILE A 40 -1.72 4.71 13.27
CA ILE A 40 -2.99 4.79 13.99
C ILE A 40 -3.71 3.44 13.99
N THR A 41 -3.72 2.73 12.86
CA THR A 41 -4.50 1.51 12.67
C THR A 41 -3.72 0.23 12.95
N GLY A 42 -2.39 0.28 12.95
CA GLY A 42 -1.54 -0.91 12.98
C GLY A 42 -1.67 -1.78 11.73
N ALA A 43 -2.25 -1.27 10.64
CA ALA A 43 -2.50 -2.01 9.42
C ALA A 43 -2.07 -1.21 8.18
N CYS A 44 -1.82 -1.91 7.08
CA CYS A 44 -1.67 -1.30 5.76
C CYS A 44 -2.83 -1.76 4.86
N PRO A 45 -3.07 -1.10 3.70
CA PRO A 45 -4.23 -1.44 2.86
C PRO A 45 -4.28 -2.90 2.41
N GLY A 46 -3.14 -3.56 2.27
CA GLY A 46 -3.07 -4.99 1.95
C GLY A 46 -3.37 -5.90 3.14
N THR A 47 -2.81 -5.59 4.32
CA THR A 47 -3.01 -6.43 5.52
C THR A 47 -4.42 -6.32 6.06
N VAL A 48 -5.13 -5.20 5.85
CA VAL A 48 -6.54 -5.06 6.23
C VAL A 48 -7.40 -6.18 5.63
N LEU A 49 -7.18 -6.57 4.37
CA LEU A 49 -7.92 -7.67 3.74
C LEU A 49 -7.66 -9.03 4.40
N VAL A 50 -6.39 -9.28 4.74
CA VAL A 50 -5.95 -10.49 5.44
C VAL A 50 -6.52 -10.52 6.87
N GLN A 51 -6.49 -9.38 7.56
CA GLN A 51 -7.02 -9.25 8.92
C GLN A 51 -8.54 -9.45 8.98
N ILE A 52 -9.29 -9.01 7.95
CA ILE A 52 -10.71 -9.31 7.82
C ILE A 52 -10.93 -10.82 7.65
N ALA A 53 -10.15 -11.47 6.78
CA ALA A 53 -10.20 -12.93 6.59
C ALA A 53 -9.92 -13.70 7.88
N GLN A 54 -9.07 -13.16 8.76
CA GLN A 54 -8.72 -13.75 10.05
C GLN A 54 -9.71 -13.41 11.17
N GLY A 55 -10.76 -12.62 10.91
CA GLY A 55 -11.79 -12.29 11.90
C GLY A 55 -11.43 -11.16 12.87
N ILE A 56 -10.42 -10.34 12.57
CA ILE A 56 -10.03 -9.23 13.45
C ILE A 56 -11.09 -8.12 13.40
N HIS A 57 -11.76 -7.87 14.51
CA HIS A 57 -12.87 -6.91 14.60
C HIS A 57 -12.49 -5.48 14.19
N THR A 58 -11.32 -5.00 14.59
CA THR A 58 -10.87 -3.63 14.25
C THR A 58 -10.60 -3.45 12.76
N ALA A 59 -10.24 -4.53 12.05
CA ALA A 59 -9.94 -4.48 10.62
C ALA A 59 -11.17 -4.12 9.78
N GLN A 60 -12.37 -4.49 10.23
CA GLN A 60 -13.62 -4.11 9.57
C GLN A 60 -13.81 -2.58 9.59
N ALA A 61 -13.54 -1.94 10.73
CA ALA A 61 -13.62 -0.48 10.85
C ALA A 61 -12.59 0.22 9.95
N VAL A 62 -11.35 -0.29 9.91
CA VAL A 62 -10.31 0.21 9.00
C VAL A 62 -10.73 0.05 7.53
N ALA A 63 -11.31 -1.10 7.18
CA ALA A 63 -11.80 -1.38 5.83
C ALA A 63 -12.95 -0.45 5.43
N LEU A 64 -13.90 -0.22 6.32
CA LEU A 64 -14.99 0.74 6.12
C LEU A 64 -14.44 2.15 5.89
N GLY A 65 -13.49 2.59 6.71
CA GLY A 65 -12.79 3.86 6.52
C GLY A 65 -12.12 3.93 5.15
N GLY A 66 -11.46 2.84 4.75
CA GLY A 66 -10.81 2.71 3.45
C GLY A 66 -11.78 2.78 2.27
N LEU A 67 -12.94 2.13 2.37
CA LEU A 67 -14.00 2.19 1.36
C LEU A 67 -14.59 3.59 1.24
N LEU A 68 -14.86 4.25 2.37
CA LEU A 68 -15.31 5.64 2.42
C LEU A 68 -14.29 6.58 1.80
N ALA A 69 -13.00 6.36 2.04
CA ALA A 69 -11.93 7.13 1.41
C ALA A 69 -11.88 6.89 -0.11
N GLY A 70 -12.03 5.66 -0.59
CA GLY A 70 -12.08 5.35 -2.02
C GLY A 70 -13.29 5.99 -2.72
N ALA A 71 -14.45 5.93 -2.06
CA ALA A 71 -15.69 6.59 -2.49
C ALA A 71 -15.51 8.11 -2.55
N THR A 72 -14.98 8.71 -1.48
CA THR A 72 -14.72 10.17 -1.39
C THR A 72 -13.72 10.59 -2.46
N TYR A 73 -12.60 9.89 -2.58
CA TYR A 73 -11.57 10.18 -3.58
C TYR A 73 -12.15 10.18 -5.00
N SER A 74 -13.10 9.29 -5.31
CA SER A 74 -13.75 9.26 -6.62
C SER A 74 -14.55 10.54 -6.94
N PHE A 75 -15.13 11.19 -5.92
CA PHE A 75 -15.78 12.50 -6.06
C PHE A 75 -14.78 13.66 -6.12
N VAL A 76 -13.68 13.57 -5.39
CA VAL A 76 -12.68 14.65 -5.37
C VAL A 76 -11.78 14.61 -6.61
N THR A 77 -11.55 13.43 -7.20
CA THR A 77 -10.71 13.23 -8.39
C THR A 77 -11.03 14.16 -9.56
N PRO A 78 -12.29 14.34 -10.03
CA PRO A 78 -12.57 15.27 -11.11
C PRO A 78 -12.21 16.73 -10.77
N HIS A 79 -12.36 17.14 -9.52
CA HIS A 79 -11.95 18.48 -9.07
C HIS A 79 -10.44 18.61 -8.90
N LEU A 80 -9.76 17.54 -8.44
CA LEU A 80 -8.31 17.50 -8.39
C LEU A 80 -7.72 17.52 -9.80
N ASN A 81 -8.24 16.74 -10.73
CA ASN A 81 -7.74 16.68 -12.11
C ASN A 81 -7.80 18.05 -12.80
N GLY A 82 -8.81 18.87 -12.51
CA GLY A 82 -8.86 20.25 -13.00
C GLY A 82 -7.73 21.13 -12.44
N ARG A 83 -7.26 20.89 -11.21
CA ARG A 83 -6.08 21.57 -10.64
C ARG A 83 -4.76 20.94 -11.09
N LEU A 84 -4.71 19.62 -11.21
CA LEU A 84 -3.54 18.85 -11.67
C LEU A 84 -3.22 19.07 -13.15
N GLN A 85 -4.22 19.34 -13.99
CA GLN A 85 -4.01 19.75 -15.39
C GLN A 85 -3.53 21.20 -15.51
N ASN A 86 -3.80 22.04 -14.50
CA ASN A 86 -3.28 23.41 -14.43
C ASN A 86 -1.86 23.48 -13.84
N ASP A 87 -1.37 22.41 -13.22
CA ASP A 87 0.01 22.33 -12.74
C ASP A 87 0.97 22.15 -13.93
N ALA A 88 2.03 22.97 -13.98
CA ALA A 88 3.02 23.01 -15.07
C ALA A 88 3.92 21.76 -15.18
N HIS A 89 3.62 20.68 -14.45
CA HIS A 89 4.46 19.50 -14.31
C HIS A 89 3.69 18.23 -14.65
N PRO A 90 3.82 17.70 -15.89
CA PRO A 90 3.15 16.46 -16.26
C PRO A 90 3.68 15.27 -15.43
N PRO A 91 2.89 14.20 -15.24
CA PRO A 91 3.36 12.97 -14.60
C PRO A 91 4.48 12.32 -15.43
N ILE A 92 5.71 12.24 -14.91
CA ILE A 92 6.84 11.65 -15.62
C ILE A 92 7.26 10.35 -14.91
N PRO A 93 7.25 9.19 -15.60
CA PRO A 93 7.83 7.97 -15.07
C PRO A 93 9.36 8.05 -15.13
N THR A 94 9.99 8.53 -14.06
CA THR A 94 11.45 8.59 -13.94
C THR A 94 11.97 7.47 -13.06
N THR A 95 13.02 6.78 -13.53
CA THR A 95 13.77 5.83 -12.70
C THR A 95 14.89 6.54 -11.95
N VAL A 96 15.29 6.01 -10.80
CA VAL A 96 16.43 6.53 -10.03
C VAL A 96 17.68 6.56 -10.89
N THR A 97 17.93 5.55 -11.72
CA THR A 97 19.05 5.50 -12.66
C THR A 97 19.03 6.64 -13.67
N GLN A 98 17.85 7.06 -14.15
CA GLN A 98 17.75 8.21 -15.05
C GLN A 98 18.06 9.53 -14.33
N SER A 99 17.74 9.63 -13.04
CA SER A 99 17.98 10.83 -12.22
C SER A 99 19.41 10.91 -11.68
N THR A 100 20.04 9.79 -11.32
CA THR A 100 21.37 9.75 -10.69
C THR A 100 22.49 9.32 -11.64
N ARG A 101 22.15 8.90 -12.87
CA ARG A 101 23.06 8.32 -13.88
C ARG A 101 23.86 7.09 -13.40
N VAL A 102 23.44 6.46 -12.30
CA VAL A 102 24.08 5.26 -11.76
C VAL A 102 23.54 4.01 -12.47
N PRO A 103 24.41 3.09 -12.94
CA PRO A 103 23.97 1.87 -13.62
C PRO A 103 23.05 1.03 -12.73
N GLU A 104 21.94 0.53 -13.29
CA GLU A 104 20.91 -0.22 -12.54
C GLU A 104 21.47 -1.39 -11.69
N PRO A 105 22.43 -2.22 -12.16
CA PRO A 105 22.99 -3.30 -11.36
C PRO A 105 23.64 -2.84 -10.05
N VAL A 106 24.24 -1.64 -10.05
CA VAL A 106 24.86 -1.06 -8.85
C VAL A 106 23.78 -0.64 -7.86
N VAL A 107 22.66 -0.09 -8.34
CA VAL A 107 21.54 0.30 -7.46
C VAL A 107 20.89 -0.93 -6.81
N TYR A 108 20.66 -2.01 -7.57
CA TYR A 108 20.16 -3.26 -6.97
C TYR A 108 21.19 -3.91 -6.03
N GLY A 109 22.48 -3.90 -6.40
CA GLY A 109 23.55 -4.44 -5.58
C GLY A 109 23.66 -3.73 -4.23
N THR A 110 23.63 -2.40 -4.24
CA THR A 110 23.66 -1.59 -3.01
C THR A 110 22.44 -1.80 -2.13
N LEU A 111 21.22 -1.85 -2.70
CA LEU A 111 20.01 -2.21 -1.96
C LEU A 111 20.10 -3.62 -1.36
N GLY A 112 20.60 -4.59 -2.12
CA GLY A 112 20.78 -5.97 -1.64
C GLY A 112 21.77 -6.06 -0.47
N ILE A 113 22.93 -5.41 -0.60
CA ILE A 113 23.95 -5.34 0.47
C ILE A 113 23.37 -4.65 1.70
N SER A 114 22.64 -3.54 1.52
CA SER A 114 21.99 -2.82 2.63
C SER A 114 20.98 -3.69 3.36
N ILE A 115 20.19 -4.51 2.65
CA ILE A 115 19.22 -5.43 3.27
C ILE A 115 19.94 -6.54 4.02
N ILE A 116 20.99 -7.14 3.44
CA ILE A 116 21.79 -8.18 4.10
C ILE A 116 22.45 -7.62 5.36
N GLY A 117 23.04 -6.43 5.29
CA GLY A 117 23.63 -5.73 6.43
C GLY A 117 22.58 -5.46 7.51
N MET A 118 21.40 -4.99 7.13
CA MET A 118 20.28 -4.78 8.06
C MET A 118 19.86 -6.09 8.73
N LEU A 119 19.67 -7.18 7.98
CA LEU A 119 19.33 -8.50 8.53
C LEU A 119 20.42 -9.03 9.48
N ALA A 120 21.69 -8.76 9.20
CA ALA A 120 22.80 -9.14 10.07
C ALA A 120 22.77 -8.39 11.41
N VAL A 121 22.45 -7.09 11.38
CA VAL A 121 22.31 -6.24 12.59
C VAL A 121 21.09 -6.64 13.41
N PHE A 122 19.95 -6.91 12.77
CA PHE A 122 18.69 -7.23 13.45
C PHE A 122 18.53 -8.73 13.78
N ARG A 123 19.52 -9.58 13.44
CA ARG A 123 19.51 -11.02 13.76
C ARG A 123 19.39 -11.31 15.27
N THR A 124 19.75 -10.36 16.11
CA THR A 124 19.70 -10.44 17.58
C THR A 124 18.31 -10.18 18.16
N TRP A 125 17.36 -9.64 17.38
CA TRP A 125 15.98 -9.47 17.82
C TRP A 125 15.27 -10.81 17.64
N HIS A 126 14.99 -11.50 18.75
CA HIS A 126 14.26 -12.77 18.74
C HIS A 126 12.88 -12.61 18.11
N VAL A 127 12.77 -12.90 16.80
CA VAL A 127 11.50 -12.97 16.11
C VAL A 127 10.84 -14.30 16.50
N THR A 128 9.94 -14.26 17.46
CA THR A 128 9.02 -15.36 17.80
C THR A 128 7.95 -15.51 16.71
N ALA A 129 8.36 -15.73 15.46
CA ALA A 129 7.45 -15.98 14.35
C ALA A 129 7.86 -17.28 13.63
N GLY A 130 6.88 -18.02 13.12
CA GLY A 130 7.08 -19.33 12.48
C GLY A 130 7.92 -19.32 11.19
N MET A 131 8.35 -18.16 10.69
CA MET A 131 9.25 -18.03 9.54
C MET A 131 10.24 -16.89 9.74
N SER A 132 11.48 -17.08 9.29
CA SER A 132 12.51 -16.02 9.36
C SER A 132 12.15 -14.85 8.43
N PRO A 133 12.59 -13.61 8.74
CA PRO A 133 12.38 -12.44 7.88
C PRO A 133 12.94 -12.62 6.46
N ALA A 134 14.06 -13.32 6.33
CA ALA A 134 14.66 -13.63 5.04
C ALA A 134 13.79 -14.62 4.24
N ALA A 135 13.26 -15.66 4.88
CA ALA A 135 12.41 -16.65 4.22
C ALA A 135 11.08 -16.01 3.75
N SER A 136 10.42 -15.23 4.61
CA SER A 136 9.19 -14.52 4.24
C SER A 136 9.43 -13.49 3.11
N GLY A 137 10.53 -12.74 3.17
CA GLY A 137 10.92 -11.83 2.08
C GLY A 137 11.16 -12.55 0.75
N ALA A 138 11.83 -13.70 0.77
CA ALA A 138 12.05 -14.53 -0.42
C ALA A 138 10.73 -15.04 -1.00
N VAL A 139 9.80 -15.51 -0.15
CA VAL A 139 8.47 -15.96 -0.58
C VAL A 139 7.69 -14.81 -1.22
N ILE A 140 7.64 -13.63 -0.60
CA ILE A 140 6.97 -12.44 -1.18
C ILE A 140 7.57 -12.08 -2.54
N GLY A 141 8.90 -12.12 -2.67
CA GLY A 141 9.60 -11.86 -3.93
C GLY A 141 9.26 -12.86 -5.03
N LEU A 142 9.22 -14.16 -4.71
CA LEU A 142 8.82 -15.22 -5.63
C LEU A 142 7.35 -15.08 -6.05
N THR A 143 6.46 -14.77 -5.10
CA THR A 143 5.05 -14.51 -5.38
C THR A 143 4.90 -13.30 -6.30
N GLN A 144 5.64 -12.21 -6.06
CA GLN A 144 5.63 -11.03 -6.93
C GLN A 144 6.14 -11.37 -8.34
N MET A 145 7.17 -12.21 -8.45
CA MET A 145 7.68 -12.68 -9.74
C MET A 145 6.65 -13.51 -10.49
N ALA A 146 6.01 -14.48 -9.82
CA ALA A 146 4.94 -15.29 -10.39
C ALA A 146 3.74 -14.44 -10.81
N ALA A 147 3.32 -13.49 -9.97
CA ALA A 147 2.23 -12.57 -10.28
C ALA A 147 2.51 -11.75 -11.53
N LEU A 148 3.73 -11.22 -11.69
CA LEU A 148 4.11 -10.48 -12.91
C LEU A 148 4.14 -11.37 -14.14
N PHE A 149 4.62 -12.60 -14.01
CA PHE A 149 4.67 -13.55 -15.11
C PHE A 149 3.26 -13.94 -15.59
N LEU A 150 2.32 -14.14 -14.66
CA LEU A 150 0.95 -14.54 -14.97
C LEU A 150 0.04 -13.38 -15.39
N THR A 151 0.19 -12.20 -14.78
CA THR A 151 -0.78 -11.10 -14.93
C THR A 151 -0.25 -9.90 -15.72
N ALA A 152 1.07 -9.85 -15.95
CA ALA A 152 1.80 -8.71 -16.51
C ALA A 152 1.53 -7.37 -15.80
N ALA A 153 1.00 -7.41 -14.56
CA ALA A 153 0.60 -6.24 -13.80
C ALA A 153 1.29 -6.21 -12.43
N PRO A 154 1.72 -5.02 -11.96
CA PRO A 154 2.29 -4.87 -10.62
C PRO A 154 1.23 -5.08 -9.54
N LEU A 155 1.66 -5.51 -8.35
CA LEU A 155 0.75 -5.68 -7.21
C LEU A 155 0.29 -4.32 -6.69
N GLY A 156 -1.01 -4.19 -6.43
CA GLY A 156 -1.60 -2.96 -5.94
C GLY A 156 -3.03 -3.18 -5.46
N VAL A 157 -3.27 -2.86 -4.18
CA VAL A 157 -4.56 -3.11 -3.52
C VAL A 157 -5.38 -1.82 -3.35
N SER A 158 -4.75 -0.65 -3.31
CA SER A 158 -5.47 0.61 -3.07
C SER A 158 -6.53 0.94 -4.13
N THR A 159 -6.32 0.52 -5.38
CA THR A 159 -7.30 0.63 -6.48
C THR A 159 -8.55 -0.21 -6.23
N ALA A 160 -8.45 -1.33 -5.51
CA ALA A 160 -9.60 -2.15 -5.15
C ALA A 160 -10.56 -1.38 -4.22
N TYR A 161 -10.03 -0.62 -3.25
CA TYR A 161 -10.85 0.22 -2.36
C TYR A 161 -11.59 1.33 -3.11
N GLU A 162 -10.94 1.99 -4.08
CA GLU A 162 -11.62 3.00 -4.92
C GLU A 162 -12.77 2.38 -5.73
N LYS A 163 -12.51 1.26 -6.42
CA LYS A 163 -13.52 0.62 -7.27
C LYS A 163 -14.66 0.03 -6.45
N ALA A 164 -14.37 -0.60 -5.32
CA ALA A 164 -15.39 -1.05 -4.38
C ALA A 164 -16.22 0.11 -3.85
N GLY A 165 -15.60 1.25 -3.51
CA GLY A 165 -16.29 2.47 -3.13
C GLY A 165 -17.19 3.04 -4.24
N GLN A 166 -16.74 3.03 -5.50
CA GLN A 166 -17.56 3.42 -6.65
C GLN A 166 -18.79 2.54 -6.82
N HIS A 167 -18.63 1.21 -6.71
CA HIS A 167 -19.76 0.29 -6.77
C HIS A 167 -20.75 0.52 -5.62
N LEU A 168 -20.26 0.77 -4.40
CA LEU A 168 -21.12 1.07 -3.26
C LEU A 168 -21.92 2.36 -3.47
N LEU A 169 -21.28 3.40 -4.01
CA LEU A 169 -21.94 4.66 -4.33
C LEU A 169 -22.99 4.52 -5.44
N GLN A 170 -22.77 3.66 -6.43
CA GLN A 170 -23.75 3.37 -7.48
C GLN A 170 -24.98 2.63 -6.95
N LEU A 171 -24.84 1.85 -5.88
CA LEU A 171 -25.98 1.19 -5.22
C LEU A 171 -26.81 2.18 -4.41
N VAL A 172 -26.18 3.22 -3.84
CA VAL A 172 -26.83 4.22 -2.97
C VAL A 172 -27.38 5.41 -3.76
N ARG A 173 -26.77 5.81 -4.88
CA ARG A 173 -27.26 6.89 -5.76
C ARG A 173 -27.89 6.29 -7.03
N VAL A 174 -29.15 6.65 -7.30
CA VAL A 174 -29.89 6.40 -8.55
C VAL A 174 -29.33 7.27 -9.69
N ASP A 175 -28.02 7.18 -9.97
CA ASP A 175 -27.42 7.89 -11.09
C ASP A 175 -26.78 6.87 -12.05
N LYS A 176 -27.61 6.43 -13.01
CA LYS A 176 -27.33 5.40 -14.03
C LYS A 176 -26.36 5.87 -15.13
N SER A 177 -25.52 6.89 -14.90
CA SER A 177 -24.83 7.57 -16.02
C SER A 177 -23.39 7.08 -16.31
N LYS A 178 -22.73 6.33 -15.41
CA LYS A 178 -21.41 5.74 -15.72
C LYS A 178 -21.42 4.22 -15.52
N LYS A 179 -21.45 3.47 -16.63
CA LYS A 179 -21.27 2.02 -16.67
C LYS A 179 -20.14 1.63 -15.72
N ALA A 180 -20.48 0.81 -14.73
CA ALA A 180 -19.48 0.15 -13.90
C ALA A 180 -18.63 -0.72 -14.85
N GLY A 181 -17.44 -0.22 -15.21
CA GLY A 181 -16.52 -0.96 -16.07
C GLY A 181 -16.19 -2.32 -15.47
N ALA A 182 -15.82 -3.26 -16.34
CA ALA A 182 -15.50 -4.65 -16.01
C ALA A 182 -14.70 -4.82 -14.70
N LEU A 183 -14.94 -5.95 -14.02
CA LEU A 183 -14.26 -6.35 -12.78
C LEU A 183 -12.75 -6.11 -12.89
N HIS A 184 -12.27 -5.10 -12.17
CA HIS A 184 -10.89 -4.67 -12.30
C HIS A 184 -9.95 -5.73 -11.72
N LYS A 185 -8.78 -5.95 -12.35
CA LYS A 185 -7.77 -6.93 -11.91
C LYS A 185 -7.42 -6.80 -10.42
N SER A 186 -7.46 -5.58 -9.87
CA SER A 186 -7.21 -5.32 -8.45
C SER A 186 -8.27 -5.87 -7.50
N ILE A 187 -9.55 -5.94 -7.92
CA ILE A 187 -10.61 -6.55 -7.10
C ILE A 187 -10.40 -8.07 -7.06
N ILE A 188 -10.08 -8.69 -8.20
CA ILE A 188 -9.75 -10.13 -8.27
C ILE A 188 -8.56 -10.45 -7.38
N LEU A 189 -7.52 -9.62 -7.41
CA LEU A 189 -6.36 -9.78 -6.52
C LEU A 189 -6.77 -9.64 -5.04
N ALA A 190 -7.58 -8.64 -4.70
CA ALA A 190 -8.04 -8.42 -3.34
C ALA A 190 -8.88 -9.60 -2.81
N THR A 191 -9.82 -10.12 -3.62
CA THR A 191 -10.63 -11.29 -3.23
C THR A 191 -9.78 -12.55 -3.12
N ALA A 192 -8.83 -12.76 -4.03
CA ALA A 192 -7.88 -13.88 -3.94
C ALA A 192 -7.01 -13.81 -2.68
N MET A 193 -6.59 -12.61 -2.24
CA MET A 193 -5.86 -12.45 -0.97
C MET A 193 -6.71 -12.84 0.25
N VAL A 194 -7.99 -12.44 0.27
CA VAL A 194 -8.93 -12.82 1.33
C VAL A 194 -9.12 -14.34 1.36
N ILE A 195 -9.47 -14.95 0.22
CA ILE A 195 -9.70 -16.40 0.12
C ILE A 195 -8.44 -17.19 0.45
N GLY A 196 -7.28 -16.75 -0.07
CA GLY A 196 -6.00 -17.39 0.20
C GLY A 196 -5.61 -17.33 1.67
N SER A 197 -5.88 -16.20 2.34
CA SER A 197 -5.69 -16.07 3.79
C SER A 197 -6.60 -17.01 4.56
N MET A 198 -7.90 -17.08 4.22
CA MET A 198 -8.84 -17.97 4.89
C MET A 198 -8.44 -19.44 4.73
N ALA A 199 -8.09 -19.85 3.51
CA ALA A 199 -7.63 -21.20 3.22
C ALA A 199 -6.34 -21.54 3.97
N PHE A 200 -5.38 -20.61 4.02
CA PHE A 200 -4.14 -20.81 4.75
C PHE A 200 -4.38 -20.96 6.25
N THR A 201 -5.20 -20.09 6.85
CA THR A 201 -5.55 -20.17 8.27
C THR A 201 -6.28 -21.48 8.60
N ALA A 202 -7.19 -21.93 7.73
CA ALA A 202 -7.90 -23.19 7.91
C ALA A 202 -6.97 -24.42 7.82
N VAL A 203 -6.02 -24.42 6.89
CA VAL A 203 -5.07 -25.53 6.71
C VAL A 203 -3.99 -25.53 7.78
N ALA A 204 -3.49 -24.37 8.19
CA ALA A 204 -2.43 -24.24 9.18
C ALA A 204 -2.91 -24.44 10.62
N GLY A 205 -4.22 -24.59 10.86
CA GLY A 205 -4.78 -24.78 12.19
C GLY A 205 -4.48 -23.63 13.15
N LEU A 206 -4.31 -22.42 12.62
CA LEU A 206 -4.02 -21.24 13.43
C LEU A 206 -5.31 -20.82 14.14
N ASP A 207 -5.30 -20.85 15.47
CA ASP A 207 -6.40 -20.31 16.27
C ASP A 207 -6.63 -18.85 15.87
N THR A 208 -7.79 -18.59 15.26
CA THR A 208 -8.26 -17.25 14.89
C THR A 208 -8.70 -16.43 16.09
N THR A 209 -8.59 -17.00 17.29
CA THR A 209 -8.73 -16.33 18.59
C THR A 209 -7.52 -15.44 18.85
N TYR A 210 -7.25 -14.51 17.93
CA TYR A 210 -6.23 -13.49 18.16
C TYR A 210 -6.70 -12.62 19.32
N ASP A 211 -5.88 -12.62 20.36
CA ASP A 211 -6.15 -11.92 21.60
C ASP A 211 -6.48 -10.45 21.35
N LYS A 212 -7.34 -9.91 22.20
CA LYS A 212 -7.96 -8.57 22.11
C LYS A 212 -6.96 -7.41 22.34
N GLY A 213 -5.70 -7.60 21.97
CA GLY A 213 -4.55 -6.77 22.39
C GLY A 213 -4.34 -5.47 21.61
N LEU A 214 -5.11 -5.21 20.54
CA LEU A 214 -5.13 -3.90 19.88
C LEU A 214 -6.56 -3.37 19.81
N ALA A 215 -7.17 -3.16 20.98
CA ALA A 215 -8.47 -2.51 21.11
C ALA A 215 -8.34 -1.00 20.80
N ILE A 216 -8.02 -0.66 19.55
CA ILE A 216 -8.19 0.71 19.07
C ILE A 216 -9.69 0.99 18.94
N PRO A 217 -10.17 2.17 19.36
CA PRO A 217 -11.59 2.48 19.32
C PRO A 217 -12.06 2.54 17.86
N PHE A 218 -13.30 2.15 17.62
CA PHE A 218 -13.89 2.06 16.28
C PHE A 218 -13.66 3.32 15.44
N TRP A 219 -13.85 4.51 16.03
CA TRP A 219 -13.68 5.78 15.34
C TRP A 219 -12.22 6.01 14.90
N GLN A 220 -11.25 5.62 15.72
CA GLN A 220 -9.83 5.76 15.41
C GLN A 220 -9.43 4.82 14.28
N ALA A 221 -9.93 3.58 14.31
CA ALA A 221 -9.74 2.61 13.23
C ALA A 221 -10.35 3.11 11.91
N LEU A 222 -11.58 3.67 11.96
CA LEU A 222 -12.28 4.24 10.82
C LEU A 222 -11.53 5.43 10.22
N VAL A 223 -11.15 6.42 11.05
CA VAL A 223 -10.43 7.63 10.61
C VAL A 223 -9.04 7.28 10.10
N GLY A 224 -8.31 6.41 10.80
CA GLY A 224 -7.00 5.95 10.36
C GLY A 224 -7.07 5.21 9.03
N GLY A 225 -8.08 4.35 8.84
CA GLY A 225 -8.33 3.65 7.58
C GLY A 225 -8.67 4.60 6.43
N PHE A 226 -9.47 5.63 6.71
CA PHE A 226 -9.79 6.69 5.76
C PHE A 226 -8.56 7.45 5.31
N ILE A 227 -7.79 8.01 6.26
CA ILE A 227 -6.56 8.78 5.98
C ILE A 227 -5.57 7.92 5.19
N MET A 228 -5.41 6.66 5.59
CA MET A 228 -4.50 5.71 4.94
C MET A 228 -4.87 5.48 3.47
N VAL A 229 -6.12 5.10 3.17
CA VAL A 229 -6.51 4.78 1.80
C VAL A 229 -6.64 6.02 0.93
N PHE A 230 -7.13 7.14 1.49
CA PHE A 230 -7.17 8.41 0.78
C PHE A 230 -5.77 8.86 0.37
N GLY A 231 -4.82 8.82 1.32
CA GLY A 231 -3.40 9.09 1.04
C GLY A 231 -2.81 8.15 0.00
N ALA A 232 -3.15 6.85 0.04
CA ALA A 232 -2.70 5.88 -0.94
C ALA A 232 -3.25 6.12 -2.35
N ARG A 233 -4.43 6.75 -2.49
CA ARG A 233 -4.95 7.17 -3.80
C ARG A 233 -4.29 8.47 -4.25
N LEU A 234 -4.15 9.45 -3.36
CA LEU A 234 -3.48 10.72 -3.63
C LEU A 234 -2.03 10.54 -4.09
N GLY A 235 -1.31 9.60 -3.46
CA GLY A 235 0.07 9.26 -3.82
C GLY A 235 0.21 8.39 -5.06
N GLY A 236 -0.89 7.88 -5.65
CA GLY A 236 -0.83 6.96 -6.78
C GLY A 236 -0.48 5.51 -6.44
N GLY A 237 -0.49 5.14 -5.15
CA GLY A 237 -0.23 3.78 -4.67
C GLY A 237 -0.14 3.66 -3.14
N CYS A 238 -0.32 2.44 -2.65
CA CYS A 238 -0.05 2.06 -1.25
C CYS A 238 1.35 1.42 -1.11
N THR A 239 1.64 0.84 0.05
CA THR A 239 2.89 0.10 0.32
C THR A 239 3.14 -1.07 -0.63
N SER A 240 2.13 -1.85 -1.02
CA SER A 240 2.35 -2.90 -2.02
C SER A 240 2.66 -2.33 -3.41
N GLY A 241 2.05 -1.18 -3.73
CA GLY A 241 2.25 -0.50 -5.01
C GLY A 241 3.62 0.18 -5.13
N HIS A 242 3.94 1.10 -4.23
CA HIS A 242 5.21 1.83 -4.23
C HIS A 242 6.33 1.06 -3.53
N GLY A 243 6.04 0.41 -2.42
CA GLY A 243 7.03 -0.32 -1.61
C GLY A 243 7.49 -1.63 -2.24
N LEU A 244 6.58 -2.50 -2.70
CA LEU A 244 6.97 -3.78 -3.32
C LEU A 244 7.23 -3.63 -4.81
N SER A 245 6.21 -3.25 -5.59
CA SER A 245 6.35 -3.17 -7.05
C SER A 245 7.16 -1.94 -7.51
N GLY A 246 6.99 -0.79 -6.85
CA GLY A 246 7.64 0.47 -7.25
C GLY A 246 9.14 0.54 -6.99
N THR A 247 9.61 0.07 -5.84
CA THR A 247 11.05 -0.04 -5.55
C THR A 247 11.73 -1.06 -6.46
N SER A 248 11.05 -2.17 -6.78
CA SER A 248 11.56 -3.19 -7.69
C SER A 248 11.73 -2.72 -9.13
N THR A 249 11.03 -1.64 -9.53
CA THR A 249 11.16 -0.97 -10.83
C THR A 249 12.08 0.26 -10.79
N LEU A 250 12.72 0.52 -9.64
CA LEU A 250 13.54 1.71 -9.39
C LEU A 250 12.83 3.04 -9.67
N SER A 251 11.51 3.12 -9.49
CA SER A 251 10.75 4.36 -9.72
C SER A 251 11.09 5.42 -8.66
N SER A 252 11.49 6.63 -9.09
CA SER A 252 11.85 7.73 -8.19
C SER A 252 10.67 8.14 -7.30
N ALA A 253 9.46 8.23 -7.89
CA ALA A 253 8.22 8.52 -7.19
C ALA A 253 7.94 7.51 -6.07
N SER A 254 8.30 6.24 -6.29
CA SER A 254 8.10 5.18 -5.32
C SER A 254 9.05 5.28 -4.14
N PHE A 255 10.32 5.65 -4.35
CA PHE A 255 11.24 5.91 -3.24
C PHE A 255 10.78 7.09 -2.39
N VAL A 256 10.36 8.20 -3.03
CA VAL A 256 9.85 9.38 -2.31
C VAL A 256 8.62 9.02 -1.47
N SER A 257 7.65 8.31 -2.07
CA SER A 257 6.46 7.87 -1.35
C SER A 257 6.80 6.92 -0.19
N VAL A 258 7.71 5.96 -0.38
CA VAL A 258 8.11 5.00 0.67
C VAL A 258 8.81 5.71 1.82
N VAL A 259 9.74 6.63 1.55
CA VAL A 259 10.41 7.42 2.58
C VAL A 259 9.39 8.26 3.35
N GLY A 260 8.43 8.88 2.67
CA GLY A 260 7.32 9.59 3.31
C GLY A 260 6.45 8.69 4.19
N MET A 261 6.08 7.50 3.71
CA MET A 261 5.27 6.51 4.45
C MET A 261 5.96 6.06 5.74
N PHE A 262 7.19 5.56 5.65
CA PHE A 262 7.89 5.06 6.82
C PHE A 262 8.34 6.19 7.75
N GLY A 263 8.83 7.30 7.20
CA GLY A 263 9.23 8.47 7.99
C GLY A 263 8.08 9.03 8.82
N ALA A 264 6.93 9.27 8.18
CA ALA A 264 5.74 9.73 8.89
C ALA A 264 5.16 8.67 9.83
N GLY A 265 5.22 7.39 9.47
CA GLY A 265 4.77 6.29 10.34
C GLY A 265 5.59 6.20 11.63
N ILE A 266 6.91 6.31 11.54
CA ILE A 266 7.81 6.32 12.71
C ILE A 266 7.56 7.57 13.56
N ALA A 267 7.51 8.75 12.94
CA ALA A 267 7.28 10.01 13.66
C ALA A 267 5.90 10.04 14.36
N SER A 268 4.84 9.61 13.65
CA SER A 268 3.49 9.55 14.23
C SER A 268 3.37 8.48 15.31
N ARG A 269 4.07 7.34 15.20
CA ARG A 269 4.14 6.36 16.29
C ARG A 269 4.83 6.91 17.53
N ALA A 270 5.81 7.80 17.38
CA ALA A 270 6.52 8.42 18.49
C ALA A 270 5.73 9.56 19.15
N ILE A 271 4.94 10.31 18.37
CA ILE A 271 4.29 11.55 18.86
C ILE A 271 2.77 11.38 18.99
N LEU A 272 2.09 10.96 17.91
CA LEU A 272 0.64 10.95 17.80
C LEU A 272 0.00 9.79 18.57
N VAL A 273 0.58 8.59 18.47
CA VAL A 273 0.02 7.40 19.13
C VAL A 273 0.03 7.52 20.67
N PRO A 274 1.11 8.00 21.32
CA PRO A 274 1.08 8.25 22.76
C PRO A 274 0.05 9.32 23.16
N ALA A 275 -0.07 10.39 22.37
CA ALA A 275 -1.06 11.44 22.63
C ALA A 275 -2.50 10.91 22.56
N LEU A 276 -2.82 10.10 21.55
CA LEU A 276 -4.14 9.46 21.42
C LEU A 276 -4.41 8.49 22.57
N ARG A 277 -3.41 7.73 23.01
CA ARG A 277 -3.53 6.82 24.16
C ARG A 277 -3.90 7.59 25.43
N ASN A 278 -3.25 8.72 25.68
CA ASN A 278 -3.51 9.58 26.84
C ASN A 278 -4.92 10.20 26.82
N ILE A 279 -5.42 10.59 25.63
CA ILE A 279 -6.75 11.20 25.47
C ILE A 279 -7.87 10.16 25.62
N CYS A 280 -7.70 8.98 25.04
CA CYS A 280 -8.74 7.95 25.06
C CYS A 280 -8.74 7.08 26.33
N ASN A 281 -7.76 7.28 27.24
CA ASN A 281 -7.63 6.52 28.48
C ASN A 281 -7.59 5.00 28.26
N ILE A 282 -6.98 4.59 27.14
CA ILE A 282 -6.84 3.18 26.76
C ILE A 282 -5.48 2.73 27.31
N VAL A 283 -5.51 1.87 28.33
CA VAL A 283 -4.33 1.26 28.98
C VAL A 283 -3.59 0.37 27.98
#